data_AF-A0A3D4DGG5-F1
#
_entry.id   AF-A0A3D4DGG5-F1
#
_cell.length_a   1.000
_cell.length_b   1.000
_cell.length_c   1.000
_cell.angle_alpha   90.00
_cell.angle_beta   90.00
_cell.angle_gamma   90.00
#
_symmetry.space_group_name_H-M   'P 1'
#
loop_
_entity.id
_entity.type
_entity.pdbx_description
1 polymer ?
#
loop_
_entity_poly.entity_id
_entity_poly.type
_entity_poly.pdbx_seq_one_letter_code
_entity_poly.pdbx_strand_id
1 'polypeptide(L)'
;MEKILCNTTNTMQKMDTPTKEKISGATFYRVKLFDRANRHDARISLPIFKTGVNPRLSASSSTSKEEAVLKLLEKIKAALINGINEKTVSANNLFFIFDNISTSLHDLGIQTTLILTQFHNIVSCIYGYLNTNIIAPVAPQVTDAVLSNNQIANTDLYVSNANNQIQPDKDLREILSFQQVAIKWFNYKKKFTIKTEENLKPLSKKTLSGYNKIMNLILIPYFANNININSLSNDDLNNCIKSTKGTRQKESAQIVLKMIIDYARDQNYINSLRTINKPQKAPQNSMLQIEGHDFVYIESSRQEHWLDCFEDAGTDIAYLFEGMLLEGLRPEEACGLCWDSIIDDDNYFIINTAFKDFPIYNENAEIIGHVREYDKLKTDTSYRKIPIHPRYKDILAEHKKNQKKLFKKLNLKWSEKTPIFLNRYHKPYVPENLSKALRSFRNKYNLEYLTPYGLRHSFATFMSEKGMRDIVLMKLMGHADFRTTEKYYIFVSDERKKKEYEQAWGLTPTTNEENIDCSNIQNNNDNNIDMNMMAKEFEQLQKIWMQTLAIFVMAQKNNTI
;
A
#
# COMPACT_ATOMS: atom_id res chain seq x y z
N MET A 1 -68.89 -9.23 1.83
CA MET A 1 -68.07 -10.10 0.97
C MET A 1 -66.81 -10.46 1.76
N GLU A 2 -66.85 -11.29 2.80
CA GLU A 2 -67.36 -12.67 2.86
C GLU A 2 -66.99 -13.51 1.62
N LYS A 3 -66.34 -14.65 1.91
CA LYS A 3 -65.66 -15.63 1.04
C LYS A 3 -64.16 -15.37 0.89
N ILE A 4 -63.22 -16.15 1.44
CA ILE A 4 -63.24 -17.54 1.92
C ILE A 4 -62.11 -17.71 2.95
N LEU A 5 -62.49 -18.03 4.19
CA LEU A 5 -61.80 -18.99 5.05
C LEU A 5 -62.10 -20.38 4.48
N CYS A 6 -61.09 -21.18 4.15
CA CYS A 6 -61.08 -22.64 4.37
C CYS A 6 -59.81 -23.29 3.79
N ASN A 7 -59.06 -23.93 4.70
CA ASN A 7 -58.45 -25.26 4.60
C ASN A 7 -57.47 -25.54 3.44
N THR A 8 -56.22 -25.93 3.70
CA THR A 8 -55.89 -27.15 4.45
C THR A 8 -54.52 -27.11 5.13
N THR A 9 -54.48 -27.71 6.32
CA THR A 9 -53.33 -28.12 7.12
C THR A 9 -52.60 -29.36 6.57
N ASN A 10 -51.33 -29.54 6.99
CA ASN A 10 -50.39 -30.66 6.81
C ASN A 10 -49.63 -30.68 5.46
N THR A 11 -48.29 -30.77 5.38
CA THR A 11 -47.32 -31.62 6.12
C THR A 11 -45.90 -31.01 6.12
N MET A 12 -45.07 -31.47 7.06
CA MET A 12 -43.65 -31.12 7.26
C MET A 12 -42.75 -31.27 6.01
N GLN A 13 -41.85 -30.30 5.79
CA GLN A 13 -40.39 -30.56 5.69
C GLN A 13 -39.60 -29.23 5.69
N LYS A 14 -38.59 -29.15 6.56
CA LYS A 14 -37.58 -28.09 6.64
C LYS A 14 -36.77 -28.02 5.34
N MET A 15 -36.65 -26.84 4.74
CA MET A 15 -35.50 -26.44 3.92
C MET A 15 -35.18 -24.96 4.15
N ASP A 16 -33.89 -24.68 4.18
CA ASP A 16 -33.23 -23.45 4.60
C ASP A 16 -33.67 -22.19 3.84
N THR A 17 -33.77 -21.07 4.55
CA THR A 17 -33.78 -19.72 3.96
C THR A 17 -32.47 -18.98 4.29
N PRO A 18 -31.92 -18.22 3.33
CA PRO A 18 -30.50 -17.85 3.31
C PRO A 18 -30.21 -16.65 4.22
N THR A 19 -29.22 -16.78 5.11
CA THR A 19 -28.75 -15.68 5.96
C THR A 19 -27.93 -14.66 5.18
N LYS A 20 -28.56 -13.52 4.90
CA LYS A 20 -28.03 -12.14 4.82
C LYS A 20 -26.56 -11.99 4.39
N GLU A 21 -26.35 -11.76 3.10
CA GLU A 21 -25.21 -10.98 2.61
C GLU A 21 -25.20 -9.60 3.28
N LYS A 22 -24.10 -9.24 3.95
CA LYS A 22 -23.85 -7.88 4.42
C LYS A 22 -22.86 -7.18 3.49
N ILE A 23 -23.40 -6.26 2.70
CA ILE A 23 -22.73 -5.23 1.91
C ILE A 23 -21.80 -4.43 2.86
N SER A 24 -20.48 -4.57 2.73
CA SER A 24 -19.48 -3.92 3.59
C SER A 24 -18.87 -2.66 2.95
N GLY A 25 -19.74 -1.71 2.58
CA GLY A 25 -19.36 -0.50 1.84
C GLY A 25 -19.63 0.85 2.49
N ALA A 26 -20.43 0.97 3.57
CA ALA A 26 -20.77 2.28 4.11
C ALA A 26 -21.09 2.25 5.62
N THR A 27 -20.10 2.54 6.47
CA THR A 27 -20.25 2.68 7.94
C THR A 27 -20.21 4.12 8.42
N PHE A 28 -20.10 5.10 7.52
CA PHE A 28 -20.18 6.52 7.87
C PHE A 28 -21.65 6.96 7.91
N TYR A 29 -21.97 7.90 8.81
CA TYR A 29 -23.32 8.45 9.00
C TYR A 29 -24.38 7.46 9.51
N ARG A 30 -23.96 6.29 10.05
CA ARG A 30 -24.89 5.35 10.69
C ARG A 30 -25.00 5.57 12.20
N VAL A 31 -26.24 5.66 12.69
CA VAL A 31 -26.54 5.66 14.14
C VAL A 31 -26.32 4.26 14.68
N LYS A 32 -25.65 4.16 15.84
CA LYS A 32 -25.43 2.91 16.58
C LYS A 32 -25.94 3.05 18.00
N LEU A 33 -26.55 2.00 18.51
CA LEU A 33 -26.99 1.90 19.90
C LEU A 33 -26.15 0.91 20.70
N PHE A 34 -25.91 1.26 21.95
CA PHE A 34 -25.25 0.40 22.92
C PHE A 34 -26.06 0.42 24.22
N ASP A 35 -26.54 -0.76 24.62
CA ASP A 35 -27.20 -0.93 25.92
C ASP A 35 -26.17 -1.29 26.98
N ARG A 36 -26.24 -0.59 28.10
CA ARG A 36 -25.48 -0.87 29.32
C ARG A 36 -26.46 -1.01 30.49
N ALA A 37 -26.03 -1.66 31.56
CA ALA A 37 -26.87 -2.05 32.69
C ALA A 37 -27.87 -0.97 33.17
N ASN A 38 -27.47 0.31 33.20
CA ASN A 38 -28.31 1.44 33.62
C ASN A 38 -28.33 2.62 32.61
N ARG A 39 -27.98 2.40 31.34
CA ARG A 39 -27.84 3.50 30.36
C ARG A 39 -27.91 3.03 28.91
N HIS A 40 -28.63 3.77 28.08
CA HIS A 40 -28.68 3.61 26.64
C HIS A 40 -27.80 4.68 25.97
N ASP A 41 -26.81 4.27 25.18
CA ASP A 41 -25.93 5.17 24.43
C ASP A 41 -26.27 5.13 22.93
N ALA A 42 -26.49 6.29 22.33
CA ALA A 42 -26.58 6.47 20.88
C ALA A 42 -25.34 7.19 20.36
N ARG A 43 -24.73 6.69 19.28
CA ARG A 43 -23.49 7.24 18.70
C ARG A 43 -23.55 7.31 17.19
N ILE A 44 -22.95 8.35 16.63
CA ILE A 44 -22.71 8.49 15.18
C ILE A 44 -21.31 9.05 14.95
N SER A 45 -20.68 8.65 13.85
CA SER A 45 -19.48 9.29 13.36
C SER A 45 -19.85 10.13 12.14
N LEU A 46 -19.66 11.44 12.24
CA LEU A 46 -19.86 12.38 11.15
C LEU A 46 -18.48 12.76 10.61
N PRO A 47 -17.96 12.08 9.57
CA PRO A 47 -16.72 12.49 8.94
C PRO A 47 -16.91 13.79 8.14
N ILE A 48 -16.74 14.93 8.80
CA ILE A 48 -16.83 16.26 8.20
C ILE A 48 -15.40 16.66 7.77
N PHE A 49 -15.02 16.41 6.51
CA PHE A 49 -13.62 16.53 6.10
C PHE A 49 -13.27 17.88 5.45
N LYS A 50 -12.33 18.58 6.10
CA LYS A 50 -11.00 18.99 5.59
C LYS A 50 -10.11 19.13 6.84
N THR A 51 -8.99 18.40 6.89
CA THR A 51 -7.84 18.58 7.82
C THR A 51 -7.88 18.19 9.31
N GLY A 52 -8.77 17.34 9.84
CA GLY A 52 -8.54 16.79 11.20
C GLY A 52 -9.73 16.10 11.86
N VAL A 53 -9.43 15.16 12.77
CA VAL A 53 -10.30 14.38 13.69
C VAL A 53 -11.81 14.43 13.42
N ASN A 54 -12.37 13.32 12.93
CA ASN A 54 -13.82 13.18 12.69
C ASN A 54 -14.62 13.28 14.01
N PRO A 55 -15.59 14.20 14.16
CA PRO A 55 -16.41 14.27 15.35
C PRO A 55 -17.22 12.99 15.55
N ARG A 56 -16.95 12.31 16.66
CA ARG A 56 -17.79 11.22 17.18
C ARG A 56 -18.82 11.83 18.12
N LEU A 57 -20.06 11.97 17.65
CA LEU A 57 -21.15 12.42 18.48
C LEU A 57 -21.72 11.24 19.26
N SER A 58 -21.98 11.47 20.53
CA SER A 58 -22.66 10.51 21.39
C SER A 58 -23.63 11.20 22.33
N ALA A 59 -24.72 10.53 22.62
CA ALA A 59 -25.69 10.93 23.62
C ALA A 59 -26.13 9.70 24.40
N SER A 60 -26.51 9.90 25.65
CA SER A 60 -26.94 8.82 26.54
C SER A 60 -28.22 9.18 27.26
N SER A 61 -29.07 8.20 27.54
CA SER A 61 -30.22 8.33 28.44
C SER A 61 -30.29 7.15 29.41
N SER A 62 -30.76 7.42 30.63
CA SER A 62 -31.12 6.40 31.62
C SER A 62 -32.53 5.85 31.42
N THR A 63 -33.36 6.50 30.59
CA THR A 63 -34.79 6.17 30.47
C THR A 63 -35.09 5.20 29.33
N SER A 64 -34.62 5.50 28.10
CA SER A 64 -34.87 4.65 26.93
C SER A 64 -33.88 4.89 25.78
N LYS A 65 -33.87 3.97 24.81
CA LYS A 65 -33.09 4.08 23.56
C LYS A 65 -33.57 5.25 22.70
N GLU A 66 -34.87 5.46 22.64
CA GLU A 66 -35.54 6.52 21.90
C GLU A 66 -35.10 7.89 22.40
N GLU A 67 -35.03 8.07 23.71
CA GLU A 67 -34.57 9.34 24.30
C GLU A 67 -33.08 9.59 24.03
N ALA A 68 -32.25 8.53 24.06
CA ALA A 68 -30.84 8.65 23.68
C ALA A 68 -30.68 9.05 22.19
N VAL A 69 -31.54 8.54 21.30
CA VAL A 69 -31.58 8.90 19.88
C VAL A 69 -32.04 10.35 19.69
N LEU A 70 -33.10 10.81 20.38
CA LEU A 70 -33.55 12.20 20.31
C LEU A 70 -32.45 13.19 20.73
N LYS A 71 -31.75 12.90 21.83
CA LYS A 71 -30.60 13.71 22.28
C LYS A 71 -29.44 13.68 21.27
N LEU A 72 -29.24 12.56 20.56
CA LEU A 72 -28.23 12.46 19.51
C LEU A 72 -28.60 13.29 18.28
N LEU A 73 -29.86 13.27 17.87
CA LEU A 73 -30.36 14.02 16.71
C LEU A 73 -30.14 15.53 16.88
N GLU A 74 -30.35 16.08 18.08
CA GLU A 74 -30.03 17.49 18.36
C GLU A 74 -28.53 17.80 18.28
N LYS A 75 -27.67 16.88 18.75
CA LYS A 75 -26.21 17.03 18.59
C LYS A 75 -25.78 16.98 17.12
N ILE A 76 -26.44 16.15 16.30
CA ILE A 76 -26.20 16.07 14.86
C ILE A 76 -26.58 17.40 14.20
N LYS A 77 -27.75 17.96 14.53
CA LYS A 77 -28.20 19.27 14.04
C LYS A 77 -27.15 20.36 14.30
N ALA A 78 -26.69 20.48 15.55
CA ALA A 78 -25.68 21.46 15.93
C ALA A 78 -24.36 21.28 15.16
N ALA A 79 -23.87 20.04 15.06
CA ALA A 79 -22.62 19.74 14.36
C ALA A 79 -22.70 20.02 12.85
N LEU A 80 -23.83 19.75 12.20
CA LEU A 80 -24.03 20.05 10.79
C LEU A 80 -24.12 21.56 10.53
N ILE A 81 -24.79 22.33 11.38
CA ILE A 81 -24.84 23.79 11.27
C ILE A 81 -23.43 24.39 11.40
N ASN A 82 -22.65 23.95 12.40
CA ASN A 82 -21.26 24.39 12.57
C ASN A 82 -20.39 24.02 11.35
N GLY A 83 -20.51 22.79 10.85
CA GLY A 83 -19.77 22.34 9.68
C GLY A 83 -20.15 23.07 8.38
N ILE A 84 -21.40 23.52 8.24
CA ILE A 84 -21.83 24.38 7.13
C ILE A 84 -21.18 25.76 7.27
N ASN A 85 -21.20 26.36 8.47
CA ASN A 85 -20.60 27.67 8.72
C ASN A 85 -19.08 27.68 8.50
N GLU A 86 -18.39 26.60 8.87
CA GLU A 86 -16.95 26.41 8.67
C GLU A 86 -16.58 25.97 7.24
N LYS A 87 -17.56 25.82 6.33
CA LYS A 87 -17.39 25.34 4.95
C LYS A 87 -16.73 23.94 4.86
N THR A 88 -16.92 23.11 5.88
CA THR A 88 -16.43 21.73 5.95
C THR A 88 -17.49 20.71 5.52
N VAL A 89 -18.77 21.08 5.48
CA VAL A 89 -19.90 20.29 4.94
C VAL A 89 -20.47 20.97 3.68
N SER A 90 -20.53 20.25 2.55
CA SER A 90 -21.16 20.73 1.31
C SER A 90 -22.61 20.24 1.20
N ALA A 91 -23.45 20.97 0.45
CA ALA A 91 -24.85 20.61 0.21
C ALA A 91 -25.01 19.20 -0.42
N ASN A 92 -24.08 18.80 -1.30
CA ASN A 92 -24.07 17.48 -1.93
C ASN A 92 -23.87 16.34 -0.92
N ASN A 93 -23.24 16.60 0.23
CA ASN A 93 -23.02 15.59 1.27
C ASN A 93 -24.25 15.40 2.17
N LEU A 94 -25.09 16.43 2.33
CA LEU A 94 -26.24 16.40 3.26
C LEU A 94 -27.28 15.36 2.86
N PHE A 95 -27.55 15.20 1.56
CA PHE A 95 -28.45 14.15 1.07
C PHE A 95 -28.00 12.76 1.56
N PHE A 96 -26.72 12.42 1.37
CA PHE A 96 -26.18 11.14 1.81
C PHE A 96 -26.16 10.99 3.34
N ILE A 97 -25.94 12.08 4.08
CA ILE A 97 -25.97 12.06 5.55
C ILE A 97 -27.38 11.71 6.05
N PHE A 98 -28.40 12.43 5.55
CA PHE A 98 -29.78 12.20 5.97
C PHE A 98 -30.32 10.85 5.51
N ASP A 99 -30.02 10.43 4.28
CA ASP A 99 -30.44 9.12 3.77
C ASP A 99 -29.87 7.96 4.61
N ASN A 100 -28.60 8.05 5.01
CA ASN A 100 -27.97 7.04 5.87
C ASN A 100 -28.48 7.07 7.31
N ILE A 101 -28.80 8.23 7.86
CA ILE A 101 -29.41 8.35 9.20
C ILE A 101 -30.82 7.74 9.17
N SER A 102 -31.65 8.11 8.18
CA SER A 102 -33.00 7.57 7.99
C SER A 102 -32.98 6.04 7.89
N THR A 103 -32.13 5.52 6.99
CA THR A 103 -31.91 4.07 6.83
C THR A 103 -31.45 3.41 8.14
N SER A 104 -30.59 4.08 8.91
CA SER A 104 -30.12 3.54 10.20
C SER A 104 -31.20 3.49 11.27
N LEU A 105 -32.08 4.50 11.33
CA LEU A 105 -33.21 4.51 12.26
C LEU A 105 -34.22 3.40 11.91
N HIS A 106 -34.47 3.17 10.62
CA HIS A 106 -35.26 2.04 10.13
C HIS A 106 -34.61 0.70 10.50
N ASP A 107 -33.32 0.50 10.20
CA ASP A 107 -32.57 -0.73 10.51
C ASP A 107 -32.56 -1.07 12.02
N LEU A 108 -32.59 -0.05 12.89
CA LEU A 108 -32.63 -0.20 14.34
C LEU A 108 -34.04 -0.43 14.89
N GLY A 109 -35.08 -0.37 14.07
CA GLY A 109 -36.47 -0.51 14.50
C GLY A 109 -37.00 0.68 15.33
N ILE A 110 -36.37 1.85 15.22
CA ILE A 110 -36.70 3.05 16.00
C ILE A 110 -37.42 4.04 15.09
N GLN A 111 -38.72 3.79 14.91
CA GLN A 111 -39.59 4.57 14.02
C GLN A 111 -40.81 5.11 14.76
N THR A 112 -40.62 5.61 15.99
CA THR A 112 -41.70 6.30 16.68
C THR A 112 -42.04 7.60 15.94
N THR A 113 -43.32 7.97 15.94
CA THR A 113 -43.79 9.21 15.31
C THR A 113 -42.98 10.42 15.79
N LEU A 114 -42.65 10.45 17.09
CA LEU A 114 -41.84 11.51 17.69
C LEU A 114 -40.43 11.65 17.08
N ILE A 115 -39.72 10.53 16.86
CA ILE A 115 -38.37 10.54 16.30
C ILE A 115 -38.39 10.90 14.81
N LEU A 116 -39.37 10.37 14.06
CA LEU A 116 -39.54 10.70 12.65
C LEU A 116 -39.87 12.19 12.47
N THR A 117 -40.79 12.74 13.27
CA THR A 117 -41.10 14.17 13.27
C THR A 117 -39.87 15.01 13.61
N GLN A 118 -39.10 14.64 14.63
CA GLN A 118 -37.88 15.38 14.99
C GLN A 118 -36.83 15.33 13.88
N PHE A 119 -36.63 14.16 13.26
CA PHE A 119 -35.71 14.00 12.15
C PHE A 119 -36.12 14.85 10.93
N HIS A 120 -37.40 14.82 10.55
CA HIS A 120 -37.93 15.67 9.48
C HIS A 120 -37.80 17.17 9.78
N ASN A 121 -38.02 17.59 11.03
CA ASN A 121 -37.80 18.98 11.46
C ASN A 121 -36.33 19.38 11.30
N ILE A 122 -35.38 18.53 11.69
CA ILE A 122 -33.94 18.79 11.53
C ILE A 122 -33.56 18.93 10.06
N VAL A 123 -34.03 18.01 9.20
CA VAL A 123 -33.81 18.06 7.75
C VAL A 123 -34.34 19.38 7.18
N SER A 124 -35.58 19.74 7.53
CA SER A 124 -36.22 20.98 7.07
C SER A 124 -35.51 22.23 7.58
N CYS A 125 -35.07 22.26 8.84
CA CYS A 125 -34.27 23.34 9.41
C CYS A 125 -32.94 23.52 8.67
N ILE A 126 -32.23 22.43 8.35
CA ILE A 126 -30.92 22.51 7.69
C ILE A 126 -31.05 22.94 6.23
N TYR A 127 -32.02 22.41 5.48
CA TYR A 127 -32.27 22.87 4.11
C TYR A 127 -32.83 24.30 4.08
N GLY A 128 -33.65 24.69 5.06
CA GLY A 128 -34.09 26.09 5.23
C GLY A 128 -32.94 27.05 5.59
N TYR A 129 -31.99 26.60 6.42
CA TYR A 129 -30.77 27.36 6.77
C TYR A 129 -29.85 27.57 5.56
N LEU A 130 -29.79 26.60 4.64
CA LEU A 130 -29.08 26.76 3.37
C LEU A 130 -29.83 27.73 2.44
N ASN A 131 -31.15 27.62 2.32
CA ASN A 131 -31.94 28.49 1.45
C ASN A 131 -31.96 29.96 1.91
N THR A 132 -31.88 30.23 3.23
CA THR A 132 -31.79 31.59 3.77
C THR A 132 -30.41 32.23 3.57
N ASN A 133 -29.35 31.44 3.45
CA ASN A 133 -27.99 31.89 3.11
C ASN A 133 -27.72 31.94 1.59
N ILE A 134 -28.70 31.54 0.76
CA ILE A 134 -28.62 31.58 -0.72
C ILE A 134 -29.37 32.79 -1.30
N ILE A 135 -30.17 33.52 -0.50
CA ILE A 135 -30.92 34.68 -1.01
C ILE A 135 -30.14 35.98 -0.82
N ALA A 136 -29.36 36.33 -1.84
CA ALA A 136 -29.25 37.70 -2.35
C ALA A 136 -29.55 37.66 -3.88
N PRO A 137 -30.15 38.70 -4.47
CA PRO A 137 -31.22 38.54 -5.46
C PRO A 137 -30.78 38.45 -6.94
N VAL A 138 -31.44 37.54 -7.65
CA VAL A 138 -32.09 37.63 -9.00
C VAL A 138 -31.40 38.41 -10.13
N ALA A 139 -31.14 37.71 -11.25
CA ALA A 139 -31.80 37.98 -12.54
C ALA A 139 -31.68 36.79 -13.53
N PRO A 140 -32.77 36.35 -14.20
CA PRO A 140 -32.79 35.22 -15.12
C PRO A 140 -32.66 35.65 -16.59
N GLN A 141 -32.03 34.81 -17.42
CA GLN A 141 -32.20 34.82 -18.87
C GLN A 141 -32.35 33.37 -19.35
N VAL A 142 -33.56 33.04 -19.80
CA VAL A 142 -33.95 31.82 -20.52
C VAL A 142 -33.87 32.12 -22.01
N THR A 143 -33.41 31.17 -22.84
CA THR A 143 -34.07 30.83 -24.12
C THR A 143 -33.63 29.45 -24.63
N ASP A 144 -34.63 28.69 -25.09
CA ASP A 144 -34.59 27.37 -25.72
C ASP A 144 -33.90 27.34 -27.09
N ALA A 145 -33.35 26.17 -27.47
CA ALA A 145 -33.60 25.55 -28.78
C ALA A 145 -32.91 24.17 -28.92
N VAL A 146 -33.73 23.13 -29.04
CA VAL A 146 -33.41 21.82 -29.63
C VAL A 146 -33.75 21.90 -31.12
N LEU A 147 -32.91 21.36 -32.03
CA LEU A 147 -33.28 20.44 -33.14
C LEU A 147 -32.24 20.30 -34.25
N SER A 148 -32.09 19.05 -34.71
CA SER A 148 -31.67 18.59 -36.05
C SER A 148 -30.14 18.63 -36.31
N ASN A 149 -29.44 17.60 -36.84
CA ASN A 149 -29.80 16.66 -37.91
C ASN A 149 -28.88 15.43 -37.94
N ASN A 150 -29.48 14.23 -38.05
CA ASN A 150 -28.88 13.02 -38.62
C ASN A 150 -29.21 13.00 -40.12
N GLN A 151 -28.23 12.74 -40.99
CA GLN A 151 -28.52 12.09 -42.27
C GLN A 151 -27.43 11.06 -42.62
N ILE A 152 -27.96 9.89 -42.94
CA ILE A 152 -27.35 8.66 -43.42
C ILE A 152 -27.24 8.75 -44.95
N ALA A 153 -26.17 8.21 -45.54
CA ALA A 153 -26.25 7.55 -46.85
C ALA A 153 -25.03 6.64 -47.10
N ASN A 154 -25.27 5.33 -47.06
CA ASN A 154 -24.49 4.32 -47.78
C ASN A 154 -24.95 4.29 -49.24
N THR A 155 -24.04 4.04 -50.19
CA THR A 155 -24.31 3.23 -51.39
C THR A 155 -23.02 2.78 -52.07
N ASP A 156 -23.01 1.51 -52.44
CA ASP A 156 -21.95 0.75 -53.11
C ASP A 156 -21.81 1.02 -54.62
N LEU A 157 -20.68 0.53 -55.16
CA LEU A 157 -20.45 -0.07 -56.49
C LEU A 157 -20.43 0.82 -57.75
N TYR A 158 -19.24 0.87 -58.39
CA TYR A 158 -19.06 0.59 -59.82
C TYR A 158 -17.64 0.04 -60.10
N VAL A 159 -17.59 -0.97 -60.97
CA VAL A 159 -16.42 -1.76 -61.38
C VAL A 159 -15.93 -1.32 -62.77
N SER A 160 -14.64 -1.57 -63.02
CA SER A 160 -13.90 -1.74 -64.29
C SER A 160 -13.20 -0.52 -64.93
N ASN A 161 -11.87 -0.62 -65.03
CA ASN A 161 -11.23 -0.74 -66.33
C ASN A 161 -9.85 -1.45 -66.25
N ALA A 162 -9.51 -2.09 -67.36
CA ALA A 162 -8.63 -3.25 -67.46
C ALA A 162 -7.14 -2.93 -67.71
N ASN A 163 -6.34 -3.98 -67.48
CA ASN A 163 -5.04 -4.29 -68.09
C ASN A 163 -3.83 -3.40 -67.76
N ASN A 164 -3.07 -3.85 -66.75
CA ASN A 164 -1.62 -3.93 -66.86
C ASN A 164 -1.11 -5.16 -66.09
N GLN A 165 -0.60 -6.15 -66.83
CA GLN A 165 0.22 -7.22 -66.26
C GLN A 165 1.63 -6.66 -66.05
N ILE A 166 2.03 -6.47 -64.79
CA ILE A 166 3.43 -6.30 -64.39
C ILE A 166 3.66 -7.08 -63.09
N GLN A 167 4.39 -8.19 -63.21
CA GLN A 167 5.30 -8.91 -62.27
C GLN A 167 4.87 -9.13 -60.80
N PRO A 168 5.17 -10.31 -60.20
CA PRO A 168 4.80 -10.61 -58.82
C PRO A 168 5.65 -9.77 -57.86
N ASP A 169 5.02 -8.79 -57.21
CA ASP A 169 5.69 -7.93 -56.24
C ASP A 169 6.15 -8.74 -55.02
N LYS A 170 7.40 -8.53 -54.64
CA LYS A 170 8.19 -9.35 -53.71
C LYS A 170 8.02 -8.91 -52.26
N ASP A 171 6.90 -8.27 -51.92
CA ASP A 171 6.81 -7.46 -50.70
C ASP A 171 5.39 -7.42 -50.08
N LEU A 172 4.66 -8.54 -50.11
CA LEU A 172 3.40 -8.69 -49.36
C LEU A 172 3.69 -8.83 -47.86
N ARG A 173 3.87 -7.69 -47.19
CA ARG A 173 4.03 -7.62 -45.73
C ARG A 173 2.69 -7.89 -45.05
N GLU A 174 2.70 -8.70 -43.99
CA GLU A 174 1.50 -9.00 -43.20
C GLU A 174 0.95 -7.69 -42.59
N ILE A 175 -0.26 -7.29 -42.99
CA ILE A 175 -0.93 -6.11 -42.43
C ILE A 175 -1.46 -6.50 -41.04
N LEU A 176 -0.80 -6.00 -39.99
CA LEU A 176 -1.14 -6.29 -38.60
C LEU A 176 -1.49 -5.02 -37.84
N SER A 177 -2.54 -5.08 -37.03
CA SER A 177 -2.87 -4.04 -36.06
C SER A 177 -1.84 -3.95 -34.95
N PHE A 178 -1.78 -2.81 -34.26
CA PHE A 178 -0.95 -2.68 -33.04
C PHE A 178 -1.27 -3.78 -32.02
N GLN A 179 -2.55 -4.09 -31.82
CA GLN A 179 -2.99 -5.14 -30.89
C GLN A 179 -2.42 -6.51 -31.26
N GLN A 180 -2.51 -6.91 -32.53
CA GLN A 180 -2.00 -8.20 -32.98
C GLN A 180 -0.49 -8.30 -32.76
N VAL A 181 0.27 -7.26 -33.09
CA VAL A 181 1.72 -7.24 -32.85
C VAL A 181 2.07 -7.25 -31.37
N ALA A 182 1.32 -6.51 -30.53
CA ALA A 182 1.50 -6.52 -29.09
C ALA A 182 1.28 -7.91 -28.47
N ILE A 183 0.26 -8.64 -28.94
CA ILE A 183 0.00 -10.03 -28.51
C ILE A 183 1.12 -10.97 -28.99
N LYS A 184 1.54 -10.87 -30.27
CA LYS A 184 2.68 -11.64 -30.80
C LYS A 184 3.95 -11.38 -29.98
N TRP A 185 4.25 -10.12 -29.67
CA TRP A 185 5.36 -9.71 -28.81
C TRP A 185 5.26 -10.28 -27.40
N PHE A 186 4.08 -10.23 -26.79
CA PHE A 186 3.86 -10.77 -25.45
C PHE A 186 4.15 -12.26 -25.40
N ASN A 187 3.64 -13.03 -26.37
CA ASN A 187 3.91 -14.46 -26.49
C ASN A 187 5.37 -14.76 -26.76
N TYR A 188 6.04 -13.93 -27.58
CA TYR A 188 7.49 -13.99 -27.75
C TYR A 188 8.21 -13.81 -26.40
N LYS A 189 7.87 -12.80 -25.60
CA LYS A 189 8.44 -12.58 -24.26
C LYS A 189 8.10 -13.66 -23.25
N LYS A 190 6.91 -14.28 -23.34
CA LYS A 190 6.48 -15.39 -22.50
C LYS A 190 7.44 -16.59 -22.62
N LYS A 191 7.96 -16.88 -23.81
CA LYS A 191 8.93 -17.97 -24.03
C LYS A 191 10.22 -17.80 -23.21
N PHE A 192 10.66 -16.56 -22.98
CA PHE A 192 11.85 -16.27 -22.17
C PHE A 192 11.65 -16.49 -20.66
N THR A 193 10.44 -16.81 -20.19
CA THR A 193 10.20 -17.15 -18.78
C THR A 193 10.59 -18.59 -18.44
N ILE A 194 10.85 -19.41 -19.46
CA ILE A 194 11.27 -20.81 -19.31
C ILE A 194 12.79 -20.86 -19.42
N LYS A 195 13.44 -21.54 -18.47
CA LYS A 195 14.88 -21.78 -18.53
C LYS A 195 15.16 -22.83 -19.59
N THR A 196 16.02 -22.51 -20.55
CA THR A 196 16.52 -23.42 -21.60
C THR A 196 18.05 -23.33 -21.65
N GLU A 197 18.71 -24.19 -22.42
CA GLU A 197 20.16 -24.12 -22.63
C GLU A 197 20.59 -22.77 -23.22
N GLU A 198 19.79 -22.21 -24.13
CA GLU A 198 20.00 -20.90 -24.75
C GLU A 198 19.53 -19.72 -23.86
N ASN A 199 18.71 -19.98 -22.83
CA ASN A 199 18.14 -18.97 -21.93
C ASN A 199 18.45 -19.30 -20.47
N LEU A 200 19.73 -19.13 -20.09
CA LEU A 200 20.22 -19.44 -18.76
C LEU A 200 19.66 -18.54 -17.65
N LYS A 201 19.23 -17.32 -18.00
CA LYS A 201 18.68 -16.30 -17.08
C LYS A 201 17.25 -15.93 -17.50
N PRO A 202 16.25 -16.76 -17.14
CA PRO A 202 14.88 -16.55 -17.59
C PRO A 202 14.29 -15.24 -17.05
N LEU A 203 13.43 -14.62 -17.87
CA LEU A 203 12.62 -13.47 -17.48
C LEU A 203 11.68 -13.87 -16.33
N SER A 204 11.64 -13.05 -15.28
CA SER A 204 10.68 -13.28 -14.20
C SER A 204 9.24 -13.20 -14.71
N LYS A 205 8.41 -14.18 -14.33
CA LYS A 205 6.96 -14.19 -14.58
C LYS A 205 6.27 -12.92 -14.06
N LYS A 206 6.79 -12.31 -12.99
CA LYS A 206 6.28 -11.04 -12.44
C LYS A 206 6.55 -9.86 -13.39
N THR A 207 7.74 -9.84 -14.01
CA THR A 207 8.08 -8.83 -15.02
C THR A 207 7.18 -8.95 -16.23
N LEU A 208 6.94 -10.18 -16.71
CA LEU A 208 5.98 -10.45 -17.79
C LEU A 208 4.56 -9.96 -17.42
N SER A 209 4.11 -10.18 -16.18
CA SER A 209 2.84 -9.65 -15.69
C SER A 209 2.77 -8.13 -15.67
N GLY A 210 3.88 -7.45 -15.32
CA GLY A 210 4.01 -6.00 -15.45
C GLY A 210 3.83 -5.53 -16.89
N TYR A 211 4.45 -6.22 -17.84
CA TYR A 211 4.31 -5.93 -19.28
C TYR A 211 2.86 -6.11 -19.74
N ASN A 212 2.23 -7.23 -19.40
CA ASN A 212 0.82 -7.50 -19.74
C ASN A 212 -0.10 -6.38 -19.25
N LYS A 213 0.09 -5.95 -17.99
CA LYS A 213 -0.73 -4.90 -17.38
C LYS A 213 -0.62 -3.58 -18.13
N ILE A 214 0.58 -3.15 -18.48
CA ILE A 214 0.80 -1.91 -19.24
C ILE A 214 0.23 -2.03 -20.65
N MET A 215 0.49 -3.15 -21.32
CA MET A 215 -0.01 -3.44 -22.65
C MET A 215 -1.55 -3.37 -22.73
N ASN A 216 -2.25 -4.07 -21.84
CA ASN A 216 -3.71 -4.19 -21.86
C ASN A 216 -4.45 -2.99 -21.26
N LEU A 217 -3.89 -2.31 -20.25
CA LEU A 217 -4.58 -1.17 -19.61
C LEU A 217 -4.28 0.18 -20.27
N ILE A 218 -3.17 0.30 -21.01
CA ILE A 218 -2.70 1.59 -21.54
C ILE A 218 -2.54 1.52 -23.05
N LEU A 219 -1.69 0.62 -23.56
CA LEU A 219 -1.25 0.69 -24.96
C LEU A 219 -2.30 0.19 -25.95
N ILE A 220 -2.86 -1.01 -25.75
CA ILE A 220 -3.88 -1.57 -26.64
C ILE A 220 -5.13 -0.68 -26.70
N PRO A 221 -5.69 -0.20 -25.57
CA PRO A 221 -6.83 0.71 -25.60
C PRO A 221 -6.54 2.02 -26.36
N TYR A 222 -5.33 2.58 -26.21
CA TYR A 222 -4.95 3.81 -26.91
C TYR A 222 -4.87 3.61 -28.43
N PHE A 223 -4.35 2.47 -28.88
CA PHE A 223 -4.21 2.13 -30.30
C PHE A 223 -5.33 1.23 -30.83
N ALA A 224 -6.51 1.20 -30.20
CA ALA A 224 -7.59 0.28 -30.57
C ALA A 224 -8.05 0.44 -32.03
N ASN A 225 -8.04 1.67 -32.54
CA ASN A 225 -8.44 1.98 -33.93
C ASN A 225 -7.29 1.81 -34.94
N ASN A 226 -6.09 1.41 -34.51
CA ASN A 226 -4.98 1.18 -35.42
C ASN A 226 -5.12 -0.18 -36.10
N ILE A 227 -5.43 -0.16 -37.40
CA ILE A 227 -5.60 -1.37 -38.21
C ILE A 227 -4.25 -1.85 -38.78
N ASN A 228 -3.25 -0.97 -38.87
CA ASN A 228 -1.91 -1.29 -39.37
C ASN A 228 -0.81 -0.59 -38.55
N ILE A 229 0.04 -1.35 -37.88
CA ILE A 229 1.13 -0.80 -37.06
C ILE A 229 2.14 0.01 -37.89
N ASN A 230 2.30 -0.31 -39.17
CA ASN A 230 3.20 0.40 -40.07
C ASN A 230 2.72 1.82 -40.40
N SER A 231 1.42 2.12 -40.19
CA SER A 231 0.86 3.45 -40.44
C SER A 231 1.04 4.44 -39.27
N LEU A 232 1.47 3.97 -38.10
CA LEU A 232 1.72 4.86 -36.96
C LEU A 232 2.78 5.91 -37.34
N SER A 233 2.98 6.96 -36.56
CA SER A 233 4.09 7.92 -36.69
C SER A 233 4.88 7.99 -35.39
N ASN A 234 6.05 8.64 -35.36
CA ASN A 234 6.73 8.89 -34.08
C ASN A 234 5.89 9.80 -33.17
N ASP A 235 5.06 10.68 -33.75
CA ASP A 235 4.17 11.55 -33.00
C ASP A 235 3.04 10.76 -32.34
N ASP A 236 2.46 9.75 -33.01
CA ASP A 236 1.46 8.87 -32.40
C ASP A 236 2.00 8.14 -31.16
N LEU A 237 3.24 7.66 -31.27
CA LEU A 237 3.94 6.98 -30.17
C LEU A 237 4.22 7.93 -29.01
N ASN A 238 4.70 9.14 -29.30
CA ASN A 238 4.95 10.18 -28.30
C ASN A 238 3.66 10.68 -27.63
N ASN A 239 2.57 10.79 -28.38
CA ASN A 239 1.26 11.21 -27.88
C ASN A 239 0.65 10.15 -26.94
N CYS A 240 0.85 8.86 -27.21
CA CYS A 240 0.50 7.77 -26.29
C CYS A 240 1.21 7.92 -24.93
N ILE A 241 2.52 8.20 -24.95
CA ILE A 241 3.30 8.39 -23.72
C ILE A 241 2.85 9.66 -22.99
N LYS A 242 2.62 10.77 -23.70
CA LYS A 242 2.19 12.05 -23.10
C LYS A 242 0.82 11.95 -22.44
N SER A 243 -0.13 11.25 -23.06
CA SER A 243 -1.50 11.08 -22.58
C SER A 243 -1.63 10.11 -21.39
N THR A 244 -0.65 9.22 -21.19
CA THR A 244 -0.61 8.30 -20.05
C THR A 244 -0.55 9.08 -18.73
N LYS A 245 -1.45 8.82 -17.78
CA LYS A 245 -1.45 9.50 -16.47
C LYS A 245 -0.38 8.90 -15.55
N GLY A 246 0.24 9.74 -14.70
CA GLY A 246 1.19 9.32 -13.66
C GLY A 246 2.62 9.04 -14.14
N THR A 247 3.61 9.60 -13.46
CA THR A 247 5.03 9.56 -13.87
C THR A 247 5.56 8.13 -14.07
N ARG A 248 5.35 7.25 -13.09
CA ARG A 248 5.84 5.86 -13.15
C ARG A 248 5.13 5.02 -14.23
N GLN A 249 3.86 5.30 -14.48
CA GLN A 249 3.09 4.65 -15.53
C GLN A 249 3.57 5.11 -16.91
N LYS A 250 3.86 6.41 -17.10
CA LYS A 250 4.49 6.94 -18.32
C LYS A 250 5.82 6.24 -18.63
N GLU A 251 6.71 6.14 -17.64
CA GLU A 251 8.00 5.44 -17.81
C GLU A 251 7.79 3.97 -18.21
N SER A 252 6.87 3.27 -17.54
CA SER A 252 6.57 1.87 -17.83
C SER A 252 5.96 1.69 -19.21
N ALA A 253 5.03 2.57 -19.61
CA ALA A 253 4.41 2.61 -20.92
C ALA A 253 5.45 2.85 -22.02
N GLN A 254 6.36 3.80 -21.82
CA GLN A 254 7.45 4.09 -22.76
C GLN A 254 8.37 2.89 -22.95
N ILE A 255 8.74 2.19 -21.88
CA ILE A 255 9.58 0.97 -21.95
C ILE A 255 8.86 -0.14 -22.73
N VAL A 256 7.62 -0.46 -22.37
CA VAL A 256 6.85 -1.54 -23.00
C VAL A 256 6.55 -1.21 -24.46
N LEU A 257 6.15 0.03 -24.76
CA LEU A 257 5.89 0.48 -26.12
C LEU A 257 7.15 0.39 -26.98
N LYS A 258 8.31 0.82 -26.46
CA LYS A 258 9.60 0.66 -27.14
C LYS A 258 9.86 -0.82 -27.48
N MET A 259 9.66 -1.72 -26.52
CA MET A 259 9.90 -3.15 -26.73
C MET A 259 8.98 -3.78 -27.78
N ILE A 260 7.72 -3.33 -27.87
CA ILE A 260 6.77 -3.78 -28.91
C ILE A 260 7.21 -3.27 -30.28
N ILE A 261 7.57 -1.99 -30.40
CA ILE A 261 8.03 -1.39 -31.66
C ILE A 261 9.35 -2.00 -32.13
N ASP A 262 10.28 -2.28 -31.21
CA ASP A 262 11.52 -2.98 -31.56
C ASP A 262 11.24 -4.38 -32.11
N TYR A 263 10.36 -5.14 -31.46
CA TYR A 263 9.96 -6.45 -31.97
C TYR A 263 9.26 -6.37 -33.33
N ALA A 264 8.40 -5.37 -33.53
CA ALA A 264 7.76 -5.14 -34.82
C ALA A 264 8.79 -4.88 -35.93
N ARG A 265 9.87 -4.15 -35.61
CA ARG A 265 10.99 -3.91 -36.52
C ARG A 265 11.74 -5.20 -36.83
N ASP A 266 12.10 -5.95 -35.80
CA ASP A 266 12.87 -7.19 -35.92
C ASP A 266 12.12 -8.28 -36.69
N GLN A 267 10.78 -8.21 -36.74
CA GLN A 267 9.91 -9.11 -37.51
C GLN A 267 9.49 -8.52 -38.88
N ASN A 268 10.03 -7.37 -39.28
CA ASN A 268 9.69 -6.67 -40.54
C ASN A 268 8.21 -6.24 -40.68
N TYR A 269 7.50 -6.02 -39.57
CA TYR A 269 6.13 -5.47 -39.56
C TYR A 269 6.09 -3.95 -39.79
N ILE A 270 7.23 -3.26 -39.67
CA ILE A 270 7.35 -1.81 -39.90
C ILE A 270 8.56 -1.47 -40.78
N ASN A 271 8.43 -0.45 -41.62
CA ASN A 271 9.42 -0.09 -42.66
C ASN A 271 10.49 0.89 -42.15
N SER A 272 10.16 1.69 -41.13
CA SER A 272 10.99 2.81 -40.69
C SER A 272 11.70 2.53 -39.36
N LEU A 273 12.86 3.18 -39.18
CA LEU A 273 13.65 3.20 -37.94
C LEU A 273 12.94 4.02 -36.84
N ARG A 274 11.68 3.71 -36.51
CA ARG A 274 10.94 4.30 -35.39
C ARG A 274 11.75 4.08 -34.13
N THR A 275 12.18 5.15 -33.47
CA THR A 275 13.01 5.05 -32.27
C THR A 275 12.30 5.74 -31.12
N ILE A 276 11.95 4.93 -30.11
CA ILE A 276 11.50 5.45 -28.82
C ILE A 276 12.72 5.44 -27.91
N ASN A 277 13.14 6.63 -27.48
CA ASN A 277 14.19 6.74 -26.47
C ASN A 277 13.71 6.14 -25.15
N LYS A 278 14.64 5.62 -24.33
CA LYS A 278 14.29 5.23 -22.95
C LYS A 278 13.89 6.49 -22.16
N PRO A 279 13.00 6.37 -21.16
CA PRO A 279 12.70 7.49 -20.29
C PRO A 279 13.99 8.02 -19.67
N GLN A 280 14.20 9.33 -19.74
CA GLN A 280 15.24 9.97 -18.95
C GLN A 280 14.84 9.87 -17.48
N LYS A 281 15.79 9.55 -16.60
CA LYS A 281 15.53 9.63 -15.15
C LYS A 281 15.14 11.06 -14.83
N ALA A 282 13.96 11.24 -14.24
CA ALA A 282 13.57 12.54 -13.72
C ALA A 282 14.65 13.05 -12.74
N PRO A 283 14.96 14.36 -12.74
CA PRO A 283 15.83 14.93 -11.70
C PRO A 283 15.24 14.60 -10.33
N GLN A 284 16.09 14.13 -9.41
CA GLN A 284 15.66 13.83 -8.05
C GLN A 284 15.19 15.13 -7.39
N ASN A 285 13.96 15.14 -6.88
CA ASN A 285 13.39 16.31 -6.22
C ASN A 285 14.11 16.52 -4.88
N SER A 286 15.00 17.51 -4.80
CA SER A 286 15.84 17.78 -3.62
C SER A 286 15.04 18.23 -2.39
N MET A 287 13.85 18.83 -2.56
CA MET A 287 12.99 19.25 -1.44
C MET A 287 12.39 18.07 -0.65
N LEU A 288 12.10 16.93 -1.29
CA LEU A 288 11.54 15.75 -0.60
C LEU A 288 12.55 15.09 0.36
N GLN A 289 13.85 15.37 0.21
CA GLN A 289 14.90 14.92 1.14
C GLN A 289 14.90 15.70 2.46
N ILE A 290 14.36 16.92 2.49
CA ILE A 290 14.43 17.81 3.65
C ILE A 290 13.35 17.44 4.70
N GLU A 291 12.21 16.88 4.27
CA GLU A 291 11.07 16.57 5.15
C GLU A 291 10.92 15.08 5.49
N GLY A 292 11.82 14.20 5.05
CA GLY A 292 11.81 12.78 5.44
C GLY A 292 10.58 11.95 5.01
N HIS A 293 9.74 12.47 4.12
CA HIS A 293 8.40 11.93 3.82
C HIS A 293 8.32 10.77 2.81
N ASP A 294 9.43 10.20 2.35
CA ASP A 294 9.39 9.23 1.23
C ASP A 294 8.90 7.83 1.61
N PHE A 295 8.86 7.46 2.90
CA PHE A 295 8.49 6.12 3.35
C PHE A 295 7.58 6.12 4.58
N VAL A 296 6.61 5.21 4.60
CA VAL A 296 5.71 4.99 5.73
C VAL A 296 6.28 3.90 6.62
N TYR A 297 6.64 4.25 7.86
CA TYR A 297 7.16 3.34 8.89
C TYR A 297 6.41 3.56 10.21
N ILE A 298 6.71 2.74 11.22
CA ILE A 298 6.16 2.83 12.57
C ILE A 298 7.16 3.59 13.43
N GLU A 299 6.73 4.64 14.13
CA GLU A 299 7.58 5.32 15.11
C GLU A 299 7.99 4.38 16.25
N SER A 300 9.23 4.49 16.73
CA SER A 300 9.80 3.54 17.70
C SER A 300 9.05 3.49 19.02
N SER A 301 8.51 4.62 19.47
CA SER A 301 7.60 4.70 20.62
C SER A 301 6.31 3.86 20.49
N ARG A 302 5.93 3.47 19.26
CA ARG A 302 4.75 2.68 18.96
C ARG A 302 5.06 1.21 18.70
N GLN A 303 6.33 0.80 18.65
CA GLN A 303 6.72 -0.59 18.32
C GLN A 303 6.00 -1.60 19.23
N GLU A 304 6.09 -1.43 20.55
CA GLU A 304 5.47 -2.36 21.51
C GLU A 304 3.96 -2.44 21.34
N HIS A 305 3.29 -1.31 21.10
CA HIS A 305 1.84 -1.32 20.84
C HIS A 305 1.45 -2.14 19.60
N TRP A 306 2.26 -2.11 18.54
CA TRP A 306 2.05 -2.96 17.37
C TRP A 306 2.27 -4.45 17.70
N LEU A 307 3.31 -4.78 18.48
CA LEU A 307 3.61 -6.16 18.91
C LEU A 307 2.49 -6.72 19.80
N ASP A 308 1.96 -5.92 20.73
CA ASP A 308 0.82 -6.30 21.57
C ASP A 308 -0.43 -6.59 20.73
N CYS A 309 -0.69 -5.78 19.70
CA CYS A 309 -1.81 -6.00 18.79
C CYS A 309 -1.66 -7.31 17.98
N PHE A 310 -0.43 -7.67 17.59
CA PHE A 310 -0.17 -8.93 16.88
C PHE A 310 -0.42 -10.13 17.79
N GLU A 311 0.05 -10.05 19.04
CA GLU A 311 -0.14 -11.08 20.06
C GLU A 311 -1.62 -11.27 20.40
N ASP A 312 -2.37 -10.18 20.67
CA ASP A 312 -3.82 -10.24 20.93
C ASP A 312 -4.59 -10.88 19.77
N ALA A 313 -4.16 -10.64 18.52
CA ALA A 313 -4.80 -11.23 17.38
C ALA A 313 -4.61 -12.76 17.31
N GLY A 314 -3.43 -13.26 17.70
CA GLY A 314 -3.13 -14.69 17.79
C GLY A 314 -3.42 -15.48 16.50
N THR A 315 -3.19 -14.87 15.33
CA THR A 315 -3.51 -15.48 14.02
C THR A 315 -2.27 -15.60 13.14
N ASP A 316 -2.25 -16.56 12.21
CA ASP A 316 -1.16 -16.73 11.25
C ASP A 316 -0.79 -15.44 10.50
N ILE A 317 -1.78 -14.59 10.17
CA ILE A 317 -1.51 -13.33 9.48
C ILE A 317 -0.85 -12.29 10.40
N ALA A 318 -1.19 -12.30 11.69
CA ALA A 318 -0.57 -11.43 12.68
C ALA A 318 0.88 -11.87 12.93
N TYR A 319 1.13 -13.16 13.12
CA TYR A 319 2.47 -13.71 13.26
C TYR A 319 3.34 -13.43 12.01
N LEU A 320 2.76 -13.54 10.81
CA LEU A 320 3.44 -13.16 9.57
C LEU A 320 3.86 -11.68 9.60
N PHE A 321 2.97 -10.76 10.00
CA PHE A 321 3.30 -9.33 10.10
C PHE A 321 4.31 -9.03 11.19
N GLU A 322 4.24 -9.71 12.34
CA GLU A 322 5.21 -9.59 13.42
C GLU A 322 6.59 -10.05 12.96
N GLY A 323 6.70 -11.16 12.22
CA GLY A 323 7.95 -11.58 11.59
C GLY A 323 8.49 -10.57 10.58
N MET A 324 7.62 -9.92 9.80
CA MET A 324 8.07 -8.85 8.90
C MET A 324 8.63 -7.64 9.66
N LEU A 325 8.09 -7.33 10.85
CA LEU A 325 8.52 -6.22 11.70
C LEU A 325 9.79 -6.54 12.50
N LEU A 326 9.93 -7.78 12.98
CA LEU A 326 11.04 -8.19 13.84
C LEU A 326 12.25 -8.72 13.07
N GLU A 327 12.03 -9.31 11.89
CA GLU A 327 13.08 -9.97 11.09
C GLU A 327 13.35 -9.26 9.75
N GLY A 328 12.60 -8.19 9.46
CA GLY A 328 12.76 -7.41 8.24
C GLY A 328 12.49 -8.19 6.96
N LEU A 329 11.64 -9.22 6.97
CA LEU A 329 11.37 -10.08 5.81
C LEU A 329 10.66 -9.33 4.68
N ARG A 330 10.96 -9.66 3.42
CA ARG A 330 10.12 -9.20 2.29
C ARG A 330 8.76 -9.91 2.34
N PRO A 331 7.67 -9.28 1.85
CA PRO A 331 6.35 -9.89 1.78
C PRO A 331 6.35 -11.32 1.20
N GLU A 332 7.05 -11.52 0.07
CA GLU A 332 7.17 -12.80 -0.61
C GLU A 332 8.03 -13.83 0.13
N GLU A 333 9.03 -13.38 0.89
CA GLU A 333 9.87 -14.22 1.75
C GLU A 333 9.06 -14.70 2.96
N ALA A 334 8.36 -13.78 3.64
CA ALA A 334 7.50 -14.10 4.78
C ALA A 334 6.39 -15.10 4.40
N CYS A 335 5.76 -14.93 3.23
CA CYS A 335 4.78 -15.89 2.73
C CYS A 335 5.39 -17.26 2.36
N GLY A 336 6.69 -17.29 2.06
CA GLY A 336 7.42 -18.48 1.61
C GLY A 336 8.14 -19.26 2.71
N LEU A 337 8.06 -18.81 3.97
CA LEU A 337 8.68 -19.52 5.09
C LEU A 337 8.00 -20.86 5.36
N CYS A 338 8.82 -21.89 5.53
CA CYS A 338 8.45 -23.24 5.95
C CYS A 338 9.14 -23.56 7.28
N TRP A 339 8.67 -24.58 8.00
CA TRP A 339 9.27 -24.95 9.29
C TRP A 339 10.72 -25.41 9.18
N ASP A 340 11.11 -26.02 8.06
CA ASP A 340 12.50 -26.37 7.72
C ASP A 340 13.40 -25.16 7.42
N SER A 341 12.83 -23.95 7.41
CA SER A 341 13.60 -22.70 7.32
C SER A 341 14.16 -22.28 8.69
N ILE A 342 13.78 -22.91 9.80
CA ILE A 342 14.28 -22.60 11.15
C ILE A 342 15.38 -23.61 11.51
N ILE A 343 16.56 -23.10 11.90
CA ILE A 343 17.64 -23.89 12.49
C ILE A 343 17.50 -23.80 14.01
N ASP A 344 16.89 -24.83 14.62
CA ASP A 344 16.49 -24.82 16.03
C ASP A 344 17.69 -24.70 17.00
N ASP A 345 18.84 -25.26 16.66
CA ASP A 345 20.03 -25.27 17.54
C ASP A 345 20.71 -23.88 17.65
N ASP A 346 20.58 -23.05 16.61
CA ASP A 346 21.29 -21.77 16.53
C ASP A 346 20.36 -20.54 16.67
N ASN A 347 19.03 -20.70 16.65
CA ASN A 347 18.05 -19.60 16.57
C ASN A 347 18.18 -18.74 15.30
N TYR A 348 18.20 -19.35 14.12
CA TYR A 348 18.25 -18.61 12.86
C TYR A 348 17.19 -19.07 11.86
N PHE A 349 16.73 -18.12 11.04
CA PHE A 349 16.06 -18.42 9.77
C PHE A 349 17.07 -18.56 8.63
N ILE A 350 16.85 -19.55 7.77
CA ILE A 350 17.41 -19.62 6.43
C ILE A 350 16.37 -19.06 5.46
N ILE A 351 16.66 -17.90 4.88
CA ILE A 351 15.82 -17.30 3.84
C ILE A 351 16.33 -17.79 2.49
N ASN A 352 15.58 -18.70 1.85
CA ASN A 352 15.96 -19.30 0.57
C ASN A 352 14.79 -19.44 -0.43
N THR A 353 13.57 -19.13 -0.02
CA THR A 353 12.34 -19.27 -0.82
C THR A 353 11.51 -18.00 -0.79
N ALA A 354 10.75 -17.79 -1.86
CA ALA A 354 9.65 -16.84 -1.89
C ALA A 354 8.39 -17.54 -2.37
N PHE A 355 7.22 -17.17 -1.87
CA PHE A 355 5.95 -17.68 -2.37
C PHE A 355 5.17 -16.57 -3.07
N LYS A 356 4.75 -16.84 -4.32
CA LYS A 356 4.19 -15.82 -5.22
C LYS A 356 2.98 -16.34 -5.97
N ASP A 357 2.16 -15.40 -6.43
CA ASP A 357 1.03 -15.65 -7.32
C ASP A 357 1.35 -15.15 -8.73
N PHE A 358 1.18 -16.02 -9.74
CA PHE A 358 1.44 -15.72 -11.13
C PHE A 358 0.20 -15.94 -11.99
N PRO A 359 -0.19 -14.97 -12.82
CA PRO A 359 -1.27 -15.17 -13.79
C PRO A 359 -0.87 -16.17 -14.89
N ILE A 360 -1.84 -16.97 -15.30
CA ILE A 360 -1.78 -17.90 -16.44
C ILE A 360 -2.44 -17.20 -17.62
N TYR A 361 -1.74 -17.18 -18.76
CA TYR A 361 -2.21 -16.50 -19.97
C TYR A 361 -2.57 -17.47 -21.08
N ASN A 362 -3.65 -17.18 -21.80
CA ASN A 362 -3.95 -17.80 -23.10
C ASN A 362 -3.06 -17.21 -24.21
N GLU A 363 -3.32 -17.63 -25.46
CA GLU A 363 -2.62 -17.14 -26.65
C GLU A 363 -2.92 -15.66 -26.98
N ASN A 364 -4.05 -15.13 -26.52
CA ASN A 364 -4.42 -13.72 -26.70
C ASN A 364 -3.86 -12.80 -25.60
N ALA A 365 -2.95 -13.33 -24.77
CA ALA A 365 -2.40 -12.62 -23.61
C ALA A 365 -3.43 -12.24 -22.54
N GLU A 366 -4.57 -12.93 -22.50
CA GLU A 366 -5.62 -12.74 -21.50
C GLU A 366 -5.38 -13.65 -20.29
N ILE A 367 -5.74 -13.19 -19.10
CA ILE A 367 -5.58 -13.95 -17.86
C ILE A 367 -6.72 -14.97 -17.77
N ILE A 368 -6.39 -16.25 -17.82
CA ILE A 368 -7.34 -17.37 -17.71
C ILE A 368 -7.30 -18.05 -16.33
N GLY A 369 -6.35 -17.68 -15.50
CA GLY A 369 -6.19 -18.29 -14.17
C GLY A 369 -4.95 -17.79 -13.47
N HIS A 370 -4.66 -18.39 -12.32
CA HIS A 370 -3.52 -18.05 -11.48
C HIS A 370 -2.87 -19.33 -10.95
N VAL A 371 -1.54 -19.33 -10.85
CA VAL A 371 -0.75 -20.37 -10.20
C VAL A 371 0.02 -19.76 -9.05
N ARG A 372 -0.07 -20.41 -7.89
CA ARG A 372 0.68 -20.05 -6.69
C ARG A 372 1.77 -21.08 -6.47
N GLU A 373 3.01 -20.63 -6.42
CA GLU A 373 4.16 -21.52 -6.35
C GLU A 373 5.30 -20.90 -5.54
N TYR A 374 6.17 -21.77 -5.03
CA TYR A 374 7.47 -21.36 -4.52
C TYR A 374 8.37 -20.97 -5.68
N ASP A 375 9.06 -19.86 -5.53
CA ASP A 375 9.97 -19.28 -6.51
C ASP A 375 11.31 -18.95 -5.84
N LYS A 376 12.33 -18.78 -6.67
CA LYS A 376 13.65 -18.35 -6.21
C LYS A 376 13.61 -16.90 -5.74
N LEU A 377 14.55 -16.57 -4.86
CA LEU A 377 14.75 -15.20 -4.44
C LEU A 377 15.33 -14.37 -5.59
N LYS A 378 15.05 -13.06 -5.57
CA LYS A 378 15.32 -12.16 -6.70
C LYS A 378 16.81 -11.98 -6.99
N THR A 379 17.64 -12.03 -5.95
CA THR A 379 19.09 -11.78 -6.02
C THR A 379 19.82 -12.80 -5.16
N ASP A 380 21.09 -13.07 -5.51
CA ASP A 380 21.93 -13.98 -4.70
C ASP A 380 22.08 -13.48 -3.26
N THR A 381 22.16 -12.16 -3.06
CA THR A 381 22.21 -11.53 -1.73
C THR A 381 20.94 -11.69 -0.90
N SER A 382 19.83 -12.11 -1.51
CA SER A 382 18.59 -12.39 -0.78
C SER A 382 18.67 -13.70 -0.01
N TYR A 383 19.52 -14.65 -0.46
CA TYR A 383 19.80 -15.89 0.24
C TYR A 383 20.66 -15.60 1.46
N ARG A 384 20.12 -15.82 2.66
CA ARG A 384 20.78 -15.39 3.89
C ARG A 384 20.31 -16.16 5.12
N LYS A 385 21.16 -16.19 6.13
CA LYS A 385 20.86 -16.65 7.49
C LYS A 385 20.61 -15.41 8.35
N ILE A 386 19.48 -15.33 9.06
CA ILE A 386 19.14 -14.19 9.95
C ILE A 386 18.82 -14.70 11.36
N PRO A 387 19.31 -14.06 12.43
CA PRO A 387 19.01 -14.46 13.81
C PRO A 387 17.55 -14.18 14.12
N ILE A 388 16.90 -15.06 14.88
CA ILE A 388 15.48 -14.93 15.26
C ILE A 388 15.37 -14.15 16.57
N HIS A 389 14.49 -13.16 16.59
CA HIS A 389 14.17 -12.40 17.79
C HIS A 389 13.60 -13.34 18.89
N PRO A 390 14.06 -13.26 20.15
CA PRO A 390 13.66 -14.19 21.22
C PRO A 390 12.14 -14.32 21.39
N ARG A 391 11.42 -13.20 21.46
CA ARG A 391 9.94 -13.17 21.50
C ARG A 391 9.31 -13.93 20.33
N TYR A 392 9.85 -13.75 19.13
CA TYR A 392 9.27 -14.35 17.93
C TYR A 392 9.52 -15.86 17.90
N LYS A 393 10.65 -16.32 18.45
CA LYS A 393 10.92 -17.76 18.65
C LYS A 393 9.84 -18.42 19.51
N ASP A 394 9.47 -17.80 20.62
CA ASP A 394 8.46 -18.34 21.53
C ASP A 394 7.09 -18.45 20.85
N ILE A 395 6.69 -17.40 20.13
CA ILE A 395 5.48 -17.37 19.31
C ILE A 395 5.48 -18.51 18.26
N LEU A 396 6.60 -18.69 17.55
CA LEU A 396 6.73 -19.73 16.54
C LEU A 396 6.69 -21.14 17.14
N ALA A 397 7.28 -21.35 18.30
CA ALA A 397 7.26 -22.64 19.00
C ALA A 397 5.83 -23.03 19.39
N GLU A 398 5.07 -22.09 19.96
CA GLU A 398 3.65 -22.31 20.27
C GLU A 398 2.83 -22.51 19.00
N HIS A 399 3.06 -21.70 17.97
CA HIS A 399 2.37 -21.81 16.68
C HIS A 399 2.62 -23.18 16.02
N LYS A 400 3.86 -23.70 16.04
CA LYS A 400 4.21 -25.04 15.52
C LYS A 400 3.40 -26.13 16.21
N LYS A 401 3.28 -26.04 17.54
CA LYS A 401 2.49 -26.98 18.35
C LYS A 401 1.00 -26.91 18.00
N ASN A 402 0.45 -25.71 17.87
CA ASN A 402 -0.96 -25.50 17.55
C ASN A 402 -1.28 -25.94 16.11
N GLN A 403 -0.40 -25.66 15.15
CA GLN A 403 -0.55 -26.09 13.76
C GLN A 403 -0.50 -27.63 13.64
N LYS A 404 0.41 -28.31 14.33
CA LYS A 404 0.46 -29.79 14.37
C LYS A 404 -0.85 -30.40 14.89
N LYS A 405 -1.43 -29.82 15.97
CA LYS A 405 -2.72 -30.25 16.51
C LYS A 405 -3.86 -30.04 15.50
N LEU A 406 -3.90 -28.89 14.83
CA LEU A 406 -4.90 -28.58 13.82
C LEU A 406 -4.82 -29.54 12.63
N PHE A 407 -3.63 -29.81 12.11
CA PHE A 407 -3.43 -30.74 11.00
C PHE A 407 -3.87 -32.15 11.36
N LYS A 408 -3.54 -32.62 12.57
CA LYS A 408 -4.02 -33.91 13.08
C LYS A 408 -5.55 -33.95 13.15
N LYS A 409 -6.19 -32.89 13.66
CA LYS A 409 -7.66 -32.79 13.75
C LYS A 409 -8.34 -32.81 12.38
N LEU A 410 -7.71 -32.21 11.37
CA LEU A 410 -8.23 -32.12 10.01
C LEU A 410 -7.79 -33.29 9.11
N ASN A 411 -7.09 -34.28 9.65
CA ASN A 411 -6.51 -35.40 8.90
C ASN A 411 -5.62 -34.95 7.73
N LEU A 412 -4.88 -33.85 7.92
CA LEU A 412 -3.92 -33.31 6.95
C LEU A 412 -2.51 -33.80 7.26
N LYS A 413 -1.71 -34.03 6.22
CA LYS A 413 -0.30 -34.38 6.37
C LYS A 413 0.50 -33.15 6.79
N TRP A 414 1.20 -33.26 7.93
CA TRP A 414 2.14 -32.26 8.41
C TRP A 414 3.58 -32.74 8.18
N SER A 415 4.47 -31.83 7.79
CA SER A 415 5.93 -32.07 7.69
C SER A 415 6.70 -30.77 7.91
N GLU A 416 8.03 -30.82 8.06
CA GLU A 416 8.85 -29.60 8.19
C GLU A 416 8.79 -28.70 6.94
N LYS A 417 8.43 -29.25 5.77
CA LYS A 417 8.19 -28.47 4.55
C LYS A 417 6.83 -27.74 4.54
N THR A 418 6.05 -27.84 5.62
CA THR A 418 4.76 -27.16 5.73
C THR A 418 5.00 -25.66 5.89
N PRO A 419 4.25 -24.80 5.17
CA PRO A 419 4.34 -23.36 5.35
C PRO A 419 4.01 -22.96 6.79
N ILE A 420 4.77 -22.00 7.34
CA ILE A 420 4.54 -21.52 8.71
C ILE A 420 3.19 -20.80 8.80
N PHE A 421 2.88 -19.93 7.84
CA PHE A 421 1.68 -19.10 7.86
C PHE A 421 0.67 -19.52 6.80
N LEU A 422 -0.52 -19.88 7.26
CA LEU A 422 -1.61 -20.35 6.42
C LEU A 422 -2.84 -19.45 6.54
N ASN A 423 -3.54 -19.28 5.43
CA ASN A 423 -4.85 -18.64 5.41
C ASN A 423 -5.94 -19.62 5.91
N ARG A 424 -7.18 -19.12 6.02
CA ARG A 424 -8.34 -19.91 6.46
C ARG A 424 -8.63 -21.18 5.64
N TYR A 425 -8.04 -21.31 4.45
CA TYR A 425 -8.14 -22.49 3.59
C TYR A 425 -6.92 -23.42 3.70
N HIS A 426 -6.08 -23.24 4.72
CA HIS A 426 -4.86 -24.02 4.95
C HIS A 426 -3.88 -23.96 3.77
N LYS A 427 -3.82 -22.81 3.08
CA LYS A 427 -2.87 -22.52 2.00
C LYS A 427 -1.98 -21.35 2.40
N PRO A 428 -0.74 -21.24 1.88
CA PRO A 428 0.11 -20.10 2.14
C PRO A 428 -0.58 -18.77 1.79
N TYR A 429 -0.21 -17.71 2.50
CA TYR A 429 -0.53 -16.35 2.07
C TYR A 429 0.21 -16.02 0.78
N VAL A 430 -0.27 -14.98 0.09
CA VAL A 430 0.42 -14.41 -1.09
C VAL A 430 0.59 -12.91 -0.88
N PRO A 431 1.72 -12.32 -1.33
CA PRO A 431 2.05 -10.91 -1.11
C PRO A 431 0.95 -9.93 -1.54
N GLU A 432 0.27 -10.23 -2.64
CA GLU A 432 -0.79 -9.41 -3.23
C GLU A 432 -1.96 -9.19 -2.24
N ASN A 433 -2.21 -10.15 -1.35
CA ASN A 433 -3.29 -10.10 -0.38
C ASN A 433 -2.88 -9.45 0.95
N LEU A 434 -1.58 -9.33 1.22
CA LEU A 434 -1.08 -8.80 2.49
C LEU A 434 -1.46 -7.33 2.69
N SER A 435 -1.52 -6.52 1.64
CA SER A 435 -1.95 -5.11 1.75
C SER A 435 -3.39 -4.98 2.24
N LYS A 436 -4.29 -5.84 1.74
CA LYS A 436 -5.69 -5.88 2.18
C LYS A 436 -5.79 -6.43 3.60
N ALA A 437 -5.05 -7.50 3.90
CA ALA A 437 -5.04 -8.10 5.23
C ALA A 437 -4.50 -7.13 6.29
N LEU A 438 -3.41 -6.43 6.02
CA LEU A 438 -2.84 -5.43 6.91
C LEU A 438 -3.80 -4.26 7.12
N ARG A 439 -4.47 -3.80 6.06
CA ARG A 439 -5.52 -2.77 6.20
C ARG A 439 -6.64 -3.22 7.15
N SER A 440 -7.14 -4.45 6.99
CA SER A 440 -8.17 -5.00 7.87
C SER A 440 -7.66 -5.13 9.31
N PHE A 441 -6.44 -5.61 9.50
CA PHE A 441 -5.80 -5.72 10.80
C PHE A 441 -5.70 -4.35 11.49
N ARG A 442 -5.16 -3.35 10.79
CA ARG A 442 -5.07 -1.98 11.30
C ARG A 442 -6.42 -1.37 11.64
N ASN A 443 -7.43 -1.59 10.81
CA ASN A 443 -8.78 -1.08 11.09
C ASN A 443 -9.39 -1.73 12.33
N LYS A 444 -9.08 -3.02 12.59
CA LYS A 444 -9.51 -3.74 13.80
C LYS A 444 -8.86 -3.15 15.06
N TYR A 445 -7.56 -2.87 15.01
CA TYR A 445 -6.76 -2.38 16.14
C TYR A 445 -6.60 -0.85 16.20
N ASN A 446 -7.22 -0.10 15.29
CA ASN A 446 -7.08 1.36 15.16
C ASN A 446 -5.63 1.84 15.03
N LEU A 447 -4.85 1.14 14.19
CA LEU A 447 -3.43 1.44 13.92
C LEU A 447 -3.27 2.40 12.71
N GLU A 448 -2.21 3.19 12.75
CA GLU A 448 -1.82 4.17 11.73
C GLU A 448 -1.53 3.53 10.36
N TYR A 449 -1.70 4.30 9.28
CA TYR A 449 -1.49 3.78 7.94
C TYR A 449 -0.08 3.20 7.80
N LEU A 450 -0.01 1.98 7.25
CA LEU A 450 1.23 1.27 6.96
C LEU A 450 1.08 0.47 5.66
N THR A 451 2.17 -0.03 5.12
CA THR A 451 2.16 -1.03 4.05
C THR A 451 2.92 -2.27 4.51
N PRO A 452 2.76 -3.44 3.87
CA PRO A 452 3.59 -4.60 4.20
C PRO A 452 5.09 -4.30 4.10
N TYR A 453 5.53 -3.54 3.09
CA TYR A 453 6.92 -3.06 3.02
C TYR A 453 7.24 -2.04 4.12
N GLY A 454 6.25 -1.28 4.58
CA GLY A 454 6.37 -0.39 5.73
C GLY A 454 6.80 -1.12 7.01
N LEU A 455 6.31 -2.34 7.28
CA LEU A 455 6.78 -3.16 8.41
C LEU A 455 8.28 -3.43 8.33
N ARG A 456 8.77 -3.77 7.13
CA ARG A 456 10.19 -3.99 6.87
C ARG A 456 11.00 -2.68 6.94
N HIS A 457 10.42 -1.55 6.56
CA HIS A 457 11.06 -0.24 6.75
C HIS A 457 11.15 0.14 8.23
N SER A 458 10.13 -0.16 9.02
CA SER A 458 10.17 -0.01 10.48
C SER A 458 11.29 -0.84 11.09
N PHE A 459 11.43 -2.12 10.71
CA PHE A 459 12.57 -2.95 11.14
C PHE A 459 13.93 -2.27 10.90
N ALA A 460 14.14 -1.76 9.68
CA ALA A 460 15.39 -1.11 9.32
C ALA A 460 15.64 0.15 10.16
N THR A 461 14.60 0.96 10.36
CA THR A 461 14.64 2.18 11.18
C THR A 461 14.99 1.84 12.63
N PHE A 462 14.31 0.87 13.23
CA PHE A 462 14.56 0.44 14.61
C PHE A 462 15.97 -0.09 14.81
N MET A 463 16.48 -0.91 13.88
CA MET A 463 17.84 -1.43 13.99
C MET A 463 18.88 -0.32 13.80
N SER A 464 18.62 0.62 12.90
CA SER A 464 19.48 1.80 12.73
C SER A 464 19.53 2.61 14.02
N GLU A 465 18.40 3.00 14.60
CA GLU A 465 18.31 3.76 15.86
C GLU A 465 19.02 3.09 17.03
N LYS A 466 18.93 1.75 17.11
CA LYS A 466 19.61 0.94 18.12
C LYS A 466 21.14 0.90 17.99
N GLY A 467 21.73 1.42 16.92
CA GLY A 467 23.19 1.42 16.74
C GLY A 467 23.71 0.43 15.73
N MET A 468 22.85 -0.31 15.03
CA MET A 468 23.31 -1.35 14.12
C MET A 468 24.06 -0.73 12.94
N ARG A 469 25.28 -1.22 12.69
CA ARG A 469 26.07 -0.79 11.53
C ARG A 469 25.33 -1.08 10.22
N ASP A 470 25.31 -0.11 9.33
CA ASP A 470 24.57 -0.17 8.05
C ASP A 470 24.91 -1.39 7.20
N ILE A 471 26.19 -1.77 7.16
CA ILE A 471 26.66 -2.93 6.41
C ILE A 471 26.07 -4.25 6.94
N VAL A 472 25.87 -4.34 8.27
CA VAL A 472 25.27 -5.51 8.92
C VAL A 472 23.78 -5.53 8.61
N LEU A 473 23.10 -4.40 8.78
CA LEU A 473 21.68 -4.26 8.47
C LEU A 473 21.40 -4.57 6.99
N MET A 474 22.25 -4.11 6.06
CA MET A 474 22.15 -4.41 4.62
C MET A 474 22.19 -5.92 4.34
N LYS A 475 23.10 -6.64 4.99
CA LYS A 475 23.21 -8.09 4.86
C LYS A 475 21.98 -8.79 5.46
N LEU A 476 21.49 -8.35 6.62
CA LEU A 476 20.27 -8.87 7.24
C LEU A 476 19.02 -8.63 6.39
N MET A 477 18.95 -7.49 5.71
CA MET A 477 17.85 -7.17 4.80
C MET A 477 18.01 -7.87 3.44
N GLY A 478 19.22 -8.30 3.06
CA GLY A 478 19.48 -8.94 1.76
C GLY A 478 19.38 -7.96 0.59
N HIS A 479 19.81 -6.71 0.77
CA HIS A 479 19.92 -5.74 -0.34
C HIS A 479 21.18 -6.02 -1.17
N ALA A 480 21.04 -5.98 -2.50
CA ALA A 480 22.15 -6.25 -3.43
C ALA A 480 23.01 -5.00 -3.72
N ASP A 481 22.44 -3.81 -3.55
CA ASP A 481 23.10 -2.53 -3.82
C ASP A 481 23.05 -1.66 -2.57
N PHE A 482 24.21 -1.16 -2.15
CA PHE A 482 24.33 -0.24 -1.02
C PHE A 482 23.55 1.05 -1.26
N ARG A 483 23.36 1.52 -2.51
CA ARG A 483 22.52 2.70 -2.81
C ARG A 483 21.04 2.48 -2.52
N THR A 484 20.58 1.24 -2.65
CA THR A 484 19.22 0.88 -2.24
C THR A 484 19.11 0.98 -0.74
N THR A 485 20.14 0.53 -0.02
CA THR A 485 20.33 0.76 1.40
C THR A 485 20.37 2.26 1.70
N GLU A 486 21.36 3.03 1.26
CA GLU A 486 21.45 4.48 1.40
C GLU A 486 20.11 5.24 1.19
N LYS A 487 19.32 4.92 0.16
CA LYS A 487 18.00 5.54 -0.06
C LYS A 487 17.00 5.28 1.09
N TYR A 488 17.02 4.10 1.70
CA TYR A 488 16.17 3.79 2.86
C TYR A 488 16.83 4.21 4.19
N TYR A 489 18.15 4.41 4.22
CA TYR A 489 18.95 4.60 5.44
C TYR A 489 19.25 6.08 5.72
N ILE A 490 19.15 6.97 4.72
CA ILE A 490 19.22 8.43 4.90
C ILE A 490 18.02 8.98 5.67
N PHE A 491 17.00 8.17 5.95
CA PHE A 491 16.10 8.46 7.07
C PHE A 491 16.83 8.22 8.38
N VAL A 492 17.77 9.11 8.71
CA VAL A 492 18.26 9.26 10.07
C VAL A 492 17.09 9.83 10.84
N SER A 493 16.42 9.02 11.65
CA SER A 493 15.36 9.52 12.50
C SER A 493 15.90 10.65 13.37
N ASP A 494 15.05 11.59 13.76
CA ASP A 494 15.50 12.72 14.57
C ASP A 494 16.08 12.24 15.91
N GLU A 495 15.61 11.10 16.42
CA GLU A 495 16.18 10.43 17.58
C GLU A 495 17.61 9.95 17.34
N ARG A 496 17.90 9.33 16.18
CA ARG A 496 19.27 8.93 15.84
C ARG A 496 20.17 10.15 15.61
N LYS A 497 19.68 11.19 14.91
CA LYS A 497 20.45 12.44 14.73
C LYS A 497 20.83 13.04 16.07
N LYS A 498 19.86 13.13 16.99
CA LYS A 498 20.07 13.65 18.34
C LYS A 498 21.07 12.79 19.11
N LYS A 499 20.92 11.46 19.09
CA LYS A 499 21.82 10.54 19.80
C LYS A 499 23.26 10.60 19.28
N GLU A 500 23.46 10.58 17.96
CA GLU A 500 24.79 10.71 17.35
C GLU A 500 25.41 12.07 17.63
N TYR A 501 24.61 13.15 17.58
CA TYR A 501 25.07 14.48 17.95
C TYR A 501 25.50 14.53 19.43
N GLU A 502 24.67 14.04 20.34
CA GLU A 502 24.97 13.96 21.77
C GLU A 502 26.22 13.11 22.04
N GLN A 503 26.37 11.97 21.36
CA GLN A 503 27.56 11.12 21.45
C GLN A 503 28.81 11.82 20.92
N ALA A 504 28.74 12.46 19.76
CA ALA A 504 29.86 13.19 19.17
C ALA A 504 30.33 14.37 20.05
N TRP A 505 29.40 14.99 20.78
CA TRP A 505 29.68 16.04 21.75
C TRP A 505 30.00 15.53 23.16
N GLY A 506 29.99 14.20 23.40
CA GLY A 506 30.25 13.61 24.71
C GLY A 506 29.16 13.88 25.77
N LEU A 507 27.95 14.21 25.34
CA LEU A 507 26.79 14.53 26.19
C LEU A 507 26.06 13.29 26.73
N THR A 508 26.34 12.11 26.16
CA THR A 508 25.85 10.81 26.67
C THR A 508 27.01 9.95 27.13
N PRO A 509 26.89 9.22 28.26
CA PRO A 509 27.89 8.23 28.66
C PRO A 509 28.08 7.21 27.53
N THR A 510 29.31 6.98 27.11
CA THR A 510 29.62 5.90 26.17
C THR A 510 29.31 4.57 26.85
N THR A 511 28.20 3.94 26.47
CA THR A 511 27.85 2.60 26.94
C THR A 511 28.81 1.57 26.34
N ASN A 512 30.00 1.46 26.93
CA ASN A 512 30.96 0.38 26.72
C ASN A 512 31.63 0.02 28.05
N GLU A 513 30.83 -0.13 29.11
CA GLU A 513 31.25 -0.86 30.31
C GLU A 513 30.28 -2.02 30.52
N GLU A 514 30.55 -3.13 29.82
CA GLU A 514 30.11 -4.43 30.30
C GLU A 514 30.84 -4.73 31.60
N ASN A 515 30.08 -5.19 32.59
CA ASN A 515 30.55 -5.75 33.86
C ASN A 515 31.83 -6.59 33.69
N ILE A 516 32.98 -6.03 34.10
CA ILE A 516 34.11 -6.84 34.53
C ILE A 516 34.00 -6.94 36.04
N ASP A 517 33.61 -8.13 36.51
CA ASP A 517 33.78 -8.53 37.90
C ASP A 517 35.28 -8.53 38.23
N CYS A 518 35.74 -7.43 38.84
CA CYS A 518 37.13 -7.23 39.23
C CYS A 518 37.50 -7.93 40.57
N SER A 519 36.84 -9.04 40.92
CA SER A 519 37.20 -9.80 42.12
C SER A 519 38.48 -10.65 41.99
N ASN A 520 39.19 -10.64 40.86
CA ASN A 520 40.33 -11.55 40.63
C ASN A 520 41.54 -10.97 39.88
N ILE A 521 41.96 -9.72 40.14
CA ILE A 521 43.31 -9.28 39.73
C ILE A 521 44.02 -8.64 40.92
N GLN A 522 44.76 -9.47 41.64
CA GLN A 522 45.81 -9.04 42.55
C GLN A 522 46.94 -8.35 41.77
N ASN A 523 47.36 -7.21 42.33
CA ASN A 523 48.69 -6.62 42.29
C ASN A 523 49.37 -6.49 40.91
N ASN A 524 49.43 -5.25 40.41
CA ASN A 524 50.72 -4.58 40.25
C ASN A 524 50.49 -3.06 40.20
N ASN A 525 51.08 -2.37 41.19
CA ASN A 525 51.20 -0.93 41.24
C ASN A 525 52.09 -0.46 40.09
N ASP A 526 51.64 0.57 39.37
CA ASP A 526 52.41 1.78 39.04
C ASP A 526 51.63 2.56 37.97
N ASN A 527 50.96 3.64 38.38
CA ASN A 527 50.55 4.73 37.48
C ASN A 527 50.11 5.94 38.30
N ASN A 528 51.06 6.82 38.60
CA ASN A 528 50.77 8.18 39.04
C ASN A 528 50.75 9.05 37.77
N ILE A 529 49.57 9.32 37.22
CA ILE A 529 49.41 10.21 36.06
C ILE A 529 49.37 11.66 36.59
N ASP A 530 50.40 12.44 36.27
CA ASP A 530 50.57 13.82 36.72
C ASP A 530 49.58 14.76 36.02
N MET A 531 48.51 15.12 36.74
CA MET A 531 47.46 16.07 36.33
C MET A 531 48.00 17.44 35.87
N ASN A 532 49.21 17.83 36.27
CA ASN A 532 49.80 19.10 35.81
C ASN A 532 50.21 19.09 34.34
N MET A 533 50.48 17.92 33.76
CA MET A 533 50.87 17.82 32.35
C MET A 533 49.66 18.03 31.43
N MET A 534 48.50 17.42 31.74
CA MET A 534 47.25 17.65 31.02
C MET A 534 46.78 19.11 31.11
N ALA A 535 46.90 19.74 32.28
CA ALA A 535 46.50 21.13 32.45
C ALA A 535 47.34 22.07 31.57
N LYS A 536 48.65 21.81 31.45
CA LYS A 536 49.54 22.59 30.57
C LYS A 536 49.24 22.38 29.09
N GLU A 537 48.96 21.15 28.67
CA GLU A 537 48.57 20.86 27.28
C GLU A 537 47.24 21.53 26.91
N PHE A 538 46.29 21.56 27.85
CA PHE A 538 45.00 22.24 27.65
C PHE A 538 45.16 23.77 27.54
N GLU A 539 46.01 24.38 28.37
CA GLU A 539 46.34 25.81 28.30
C GLU A 539 47.02 26.19 26.97
N GLN A 540 47.85 25.28 26.44
CA GLN A 540 48.56 25.48 25.18
C GLN A 540 47.60 25.42 23.98
N LEU A 541 46.63 24.50 24.01
CA LEU A 541 45.57 24.42 23.00
C LEU A 541 44.65 25.65 23.02
N GLN A 542 44.31 26.17 24.20
CA GLN A 542 43.52 27.42 24.30
C GLN A 542 44.26 28.63 23.72
N LYS A 543 45.58 28.74 23.92
CA LYS A 543 46.40 29.81 23.33
C LYS A 543 46.43 29.74 21.80
N ILE A 544 46.56 28.54 21.23
CA ILE A 544 46.54 28.34 19.77
C ILE A 544 45.18 28.73 19.20
N TRP A 545 44.10 28.34 19.87
CA TRP A 545 42.73 28.68 19.43
C TRP A 545 42.48 30.19 19.43
N MET A 546 42.89 30.89 20.50
CA MET A 546 42.76 32.35 20.59
C MET A 546 43.61 33.10 19.55
N GLN A 547 44.82 32.61 19.24
CA GLN A 547 45.66 33.19 18.18
C GLN A 547 45.04 33.00 16.80
N THR A 548 44.47 31.82 16.54
CA THR A 548 43.80 31.52 15.28
C THR A 548 42.55 32.38 15.09
N LEU A 549 41.77 32.59 16.16
CA LEU A 549 40.62 33.49 16.16
C LEU A 549 41.03 34.95 15.91
N ALA A 550 42.11 35.41 16.53
CA ALA A 550 42.63 36.76 16.32
C ALA A 550 43.11 36.99 14.88
N ILE A 551 43.78 36.00 14.26
CA ILE A 551 44.18 36.05 12.84
C ILE A 551 42.96 36.11 11.93
N PHE A 552 41.91 35.34 12.22
CA PHE A 552 40.67 35.34 11.44
C PHE A 552 39.91 36.67 11.52
N VAL A 553 39.86 37.27 12.71
CA VAL A 553 39.24 38.60 12.92
C VAL A 553 40.06 39.71 12.26
N MET A 554 41.40 39.64 12.30
CA MET A 554 42.28 40.56 11.58
C MET A 554 42.13 40.45 10.06
N ALA A 555 42.00 39.22 9.54
CA ALA A 555 41.78 38.96 8.11
C ALA A 555 40.42 39.50 7.61
N GLN A 556 39.37 39.46 8.44
CA GLN A 556 38.08 40.06 8.08
C GLN A 556 38.10 41.60 8.08
N LYS A 557 38.87 42.24 8.96
CA LYS A 557 39.01 43.71 8.98
C LYS A 557 39.81 44.28 7.80
N ASN A 558 40.73 43.51 7.22
CA ASN A 558 41.54 43.94 6.07
C ASN A 558 40.86 43.73 4.70
N ASN A 559 39.68 43.09 4.66
CA ASN A 559 38.90 42.87 3.42
C ASN A 559 37.71 43.84 3.28
N THR A 560 37.75 44.98 3.96
CA THR A 560 36.81 46.10 3.75
C THR A 560 37.58 47.40 3.49
N ILE A 561 38.11 47.53 2.26
CA ILE A 561 38.28 48.79 1.53
C ILE A 561 37.97 48.52 0.06
#